data_AF-A0A9R1RF35-F1
#
_entry.id   AF-A0A9R1RF35-F1
#
_cell.length_a   1.000
_cell.length_b   1.000
_cell.length_c   1.000
_cell.angle_alpha   90.00
_cell.angle_beta   90.00
_cell.angle_gamma   90.00
#
_symmetry.space_group_name_H-M   'P 1'
#
loop_
_entity.id
_entity.type
_entity.pdbx_description
1 polymer ?
#
loop_
_entity_poly.entity_id
_entity_poly.type
_entity_poly.pdbx_seq_one_letter_code
_entity_poly.pdbx_strand_id
1 'polypeptide(L)'
;MITAVTGKITTKADVFSFGVVLMELITGMTAIDERRIDEETRYLASWFGQIRKDEEKFRAAIDPTLELTNEIFESISVVAELAGHCTSREPSQRPDMGHAVTVLVPMVEKWKPSNNEAEDYMGIDLHLPLLQMVKGWQESEASMTDGSIMSLSLEDSKGSIPARPAGFAESFTSADGR
;
A
#
# COMPACT_ATOMS: atom_id res chain seq x y z
N MET A 1 -28.51 4.17 0.03
CA MET A 1 -28.13 3.00 0.84
C MET A 1 -26.97 2.34 0.10
N ILE A 2 -25.77 2.48 0.64
CA ILE A 2 -24.50 2.15 -0.01
C ILE A 2 -24.39 0.62 -0.09
N THR A 3 -23.95 0.06 -1.22
CA THR A 3 -23.96 -1.39 -1.53
C THR A 3 -23.25 -2.27 -0.49
N ALA A 4 -22.35 -1.71 0.32
CA ALA A 4 -21.70 -2.38 1.44
C ALA A 4 -22.70 -2.93 2.48
N VAL A 5 -23.83 -2.26 2.70
CA VAL A 5 -24.83 -2.66 3.71
C VAL A 5 -25.59 -3.94 3.29
N THR A 6 -25.56 -4.30 2.01
CA THR A 6 -26.27 -5.48 1.47
C THR A 6 -25.42 -6.73 1.30
N GLY A 7 -24.11 -6.69 1.58
CA GLY A 7 -23.21 -7.86 1.46
C GLY A 7 -23.10 -8.44 0.03
N LYS A 8 -23.53 -7.70 -0.99
CA LYS A 8 -23.48 -8.13 -2.39
C LYS A 8 -22.11 -7.80 -2.98
N ILE A 9 -21.34 -8.84 -3.29
CA ILE A 9 -20.08 -8.73 -4.03
C ILE A 9 -20.41 -8.33 -5.48
N THR A 10 -19.95 -7.16 -5.90
CA THR A 10 -20.17 -6.64 -7.26
C THR A 10 -18.95 -5.86 -7.71
N THR A 11 -18.64 -5.91 -9.00
CA THR A 11 -17.57 -5.10 -9.60
C THR A 11 -17.76 -3.60 -9.33
N LYS A 12 -19.01 -3.13 -9.29
CA LYS A 12 -19.32 -1.72 -8.98
C LYS A 12 -19.08 -1.36 -7.51
N ALA A 13 -19.09 -2.32 -6.59
CA ALA A 13 -18.65 -2.09 -5.21
C ALA A 13 -17.13 -1.88 -5.17
N ASP A 14 -16.37 -2.69 -5.92
CA ASP A 14 -14.91 -2.54 -6.03
C ASP A 14 -14.53 -1.18 -6.64
N VAL A 15 -15.24 -0.74 -7.68
CA VAL A 15 -15.07 0.60 -8.28
C VAL A 15 -15.30 1.70 -7.24
N PHE A 16 -16.31 1.56 -6.38
CA PHE A 16 -16.58 2.55 -5.35
C PHE A 16 -15.43 2.63 -4.33
N SER A 17 -14.97 1.49 -3.81
CA SER A 17 -13.82 1.46 -2.89
C SER A 17 -12.56 1.99 -3.54
N PHE A 18 -12.33 1.72 -4.83
CA PHE A 18 -11.22 2.30 -5.58
C PHE A 18 -11.31 3.83 -5.61
N GLY A 19 -12.49 4.38 -5.87
CA GLY A 19 -12.72 5.83 -5.81
C GLY A 19 -12.41 6.43 -4.43
N VAL A 20 -12.78 5.74 -3.35
CA VAL A 20 -12.44 6.17 -1.98
C VAL A 20 -10.92 6.17 -1.77
N VAL A 21 -10.22 5.12 -2.20
CA VAL A 21 -8.75 5.04 -2.11
C VAL A 21 -8.09 6.20 -2.88
N LEU A 22 -8.59 6.55 -4.07
CA LEU A 22 -8.08 7.72 -4.80
C LEU A 22 -8.25 9.02 -3.99
N MET A 23 -9.36 9.19 -3.26
CA MET A 23 -9.57 10.36 -2.39
C MET A 23 -8.64 10.35 -1.19
N GLU A 24 -8.38 9.19 -0.59
CA GLU A 24 -7.39 9.04 0.49
C GLU A 24 -6.00 9.44 0.00
N LEU A 25 -5.60 8.99 -1.19
CA LEU A 25 -4.30 9.34 -1.78
C LEU A 25 -4.17 10.83 -2.10
N ILE A 26 -5.24 11.49 -2.55
CA ILE A 26 -5.22 12.94 -2.84
C ILE A 26 -5.11 13.76 -1.56
N THR A 27 -5.75 13.33 -0.47
CA THR A 27 -5.96 14.15 0.73
C THR A 27 -5.09 13.77 1.92
N GLY A 28 -4.51 12.57 1.91
CA GLY A 28 -3.81 11.99 3.05
C GLY A 28 -4.73 11.65 4.24
N MET A 29 -6.06 11.72 4.07
CA MET A 29 -7.03 11.44 5.13
C MET A 29 -7.56 10.01 5.06
N THR A 30 -8.07 9.51 6.18
CA THR A 30 -8.71 8.19 6.26
C THR A 30 -10.12 8.22 5.68
N ALA A 31 -10.56 7.13 5.05
CA ALA A 31 -11.89 6.96 4.48
C ALA A 31 -13.04 7.23 5.47
N ILE A 32 -12.80 6.95 6.75
CA ILE A 32 -13.69 7.23 7.87
C ILE A 32 -12.89 8.02 8.89
N ASP A 33 -13.44 9.15 9.33
CA ASP A 33 -12.85 9.98 10.37
C ASP A 33 -13.78 10.00 11.59
N GLU A 34 -13.52 9.13 12.57
CA GLU A 34 -14.30 9.03 13.80
C GLU A 34 -14.25 10.31 14.67
N ARG A 35 -13.33 11.24 14.41
CA ARG A 35 -13.21 12.49 15.17
C ARG A 35 -14.24 13.52 14.74
N ARG A 36 -14.87 13.35 13.57
CA ARG A 36 -15.90 14.26 13.07
C ARG A 36 -17.23 14.00 13.77
N ILE A 37 -17.76 15.07 14.36
CA ILE A 37 -19.05 15.07 15.09
C ILE A 37 -20.23 14.92 14.12
N ASP A 38 -20.08 15.44 12.90
CA ASP A 38 -21.11 15.38 11.88
C ASP A 38 -21.03 14.05 11.09
N GLU A 39 -22.12 13.29 11.14
CA GLU A 39 -22.29 12.00 10.49
C GLU A 39 -22.20 12.09 8.96
N GLU A 40 -22.58 13.22 8.36
CA GLU A 40 -22.54 13.39 6.90
C GLU A 40 -21.10 13.56 6.40
N THR A 41 -20.26 14.25 7.17
CA THR A 41 -18.84 14.49 6.85
C THR A 41 -17.88 13.46 7.42
N ARG A 42 -18.36 12.49 8.22
CA ARG A 42 -17.58 11.35 8.72
C ARG A 42 -17.01 10.49 7.59
N TYR A 43 -17.76 10.33 6.50
CA TYR A 43 -17.31 9.57 5.33
C TYR A 43 -16.57 10.48 4.36
N LEU A 44 -15.33 10.11 4.01
CA LEU A 44 -14.48 10.89 3.13
C LEU A 44 -15.16 11.20 1.78
N ALA A 45 -15.83 10.21 1.18
CA ALA A 45 -16.51 10.40 -0.11
C ALA A 45 -17.61 11.48 -0.09
N SER A 46 -18.38 11.56 1.01
CA SER A 46 -19.43 12.57 1.18
C SER A 46 -18.82 13.97 1.35
N TRP A 47 -17.80 14.08 2.21
CA TRP A 47 -17.09 15.34 2.43
C TRP A 47 -16.37 15.84 1.18
N PHE A 48 -15.66 14.95 0.48
CA PHE A 48 -14.88 15.25 -0.72
C PHE A 48 -15.77 15.80 -1.84
N GLY A 49 -16.96 15.22 -2.01
CA GLY A 49 -17.95 15.69 -2.97
C GLY A 49 -18.43 17.13 -2.73
N GLN A 50 -18.38 17.62 -1.50
CA GLN A 50 -18.70 19.03 -1.17
C GLN A 50 -17.50 19.95 -1.41
N ILE A 51 -16.32 19.54 -0.94
CA ILE A 51 -15.09 20.35 -1.03
C ILE A 51 -14.65 20.55 -2.48
N ARG A 52 -14.75 19.53 -3.33
CA ARG A 52 -14.35 19.59 -4.74
C ARG A 52 -15.10 20.66 -5.56
N LYS A 53 -16.24 21.15 -5.09
CA LYS A 53 -17.03 22.20 -5.79
C LYS A 53 -16.40 23.59 -5.71
N ASP A 54 -15.46 23.77 -4.78
CA ASP A 54 -14.83 25.04 -4.47
C ASP A 54 -13.31 24.83 -4.62
N GLU A 55 -12.72 25.42 -5.67
CA GLU A 55 -11.33 25.16 -6.03
C GLU A 55 -10.35 25.55 -4.92
N GLU A 56 -10.60 26.67 -4.22
CA GLU A 56 -9.73 27.12 -3.13
C GLU A 56 -9.76 26.13 -1.96
N LYS A 57 -10.96 25.66 -1.59
CA LYS A 57 -11.09 24.63 -0.55
C LYS A 57 -10.52 23.29 -0.99
N PHE A 58 -10.65 22.94 -2.25
CA PHE A 58 -10.08 21.72 -2.79
C PHE A 58 -8.55 21.76 -2.75
N ARG A 59 -7.93 22.86 -3.20
CA ARG A 59 -6.48 23.08 -3.08
C ARG A 59 -6.00 22.97 -1.64
N ALA A 60 -6.73 23.53 -0.69
CA ALA A 60 -6.40 23.46 0.74
C ALA A 60 -6.58 22.05 1.35
N ALA A 61 -7.36 21.19 0.70
CA ALA A 61 -7.64 19.82 1.14
C ALA A 61 -6.67 18.77 0.58
N ILE A 62 -5.85 19.14 -0.41
CA ILE A 62 -4.84 18.24 -0.99
C ILE A 62 -3.73 18.04 0.03
N ASP A 63 -3.21 16.81 0.09
CA ASP A 63 -2.10 16.44 0.97
C ASP A 63 -0.91 17.40 0.76
N PRO A 64 -0.44 18.09 1.82
CA PRO A 64 0.65 19.06 1.71
C PRO A 64 1.98 18.43 1.29
N THR A 65 2.14 17.11 1.37
CA THR A 65 3.33 16.38 0.91
C THR A 65 3.42 16.28 -0.62
N LEU A 66 2.34 16.58 -1.36
CA LEU A 66 2.30 16.47 -2.82
C LEU A 66 2.91 17.68 -3.57
N GLU A 67 3.57 18.61 -2.87
CA GLU A 67 4.27 19.79 -3.43
C GLU A 67 3.53 20.43 -4.63
N LEU A 68 2.40 21.07 -4.35
CA LEU A 68 1.46 21.57 -5.36
C LEU A 68 2.06 22.60 -6.34
N THR A 69 2.48 22.12 -7.51
CA THR A 69 2.68 22.92 -8.71
C THR A 69 1.41 22.95 -9.56
N ASN A 70 1.30 23.90 -10.49
CA ASN A 70 0.13 23.97 -11.39
C ASN A 70 -0.03 22.68 -12.21
N GLU A 71 1.07 22.07 -12.70
CA GLU A 71 1.02 20.83 -13.49
C GLU A 71 0.57 19.61 -12.66
N ILE A 72 1.03 19.53 -11.41
CA ILE A 72 0.58 18.49 -10.46
C ILE A 72 -0.89 18.69 -10.12
N PHE A 73 -1.32 19.94 -9.90
CA PHE A 73 -2.71 20.26 -9.59
C PHE A 73 -3.67 19.87 -10.72
N GLU A 74 -3.31 20.09 -11.98
CA GLU A 74 -4.10 19.62 -13.13
C GLU A 74 -4.24 18.09 -13.12
N SER A 75 -3.14 17.38 -12.84
CA SER A 75 -3.15 15.91 -12.75
C SER A 75 -4.04 15.43 -11.60
N ILE A 76 -3.93 16.04 -10.42
CA ILE A 76 -4.77 15.75 -9.25
C ILE A 76 -6.25 16.03 -9.55
N SER A 77 -6.56 17.10 -10.28
CA SER A 77 -7.93 17.48 -10.64
C SER A 77 -8.60 16.40 -11.50
N VAL A 78 -7.87 15.83 -12.46
CA VAL A 78 -8.36 14.71 -13.28
C VAL A 78 -8.58 13.44 -12.42
N VAL A 79 -7.65 13.12 -11.51
CA VAL A 79 -7.82 11.98 -10.59
C VAL A 79 -9.02 12.21 -9.65
N ALA A 80 -9.21 13.44 -9.17
CA ALA A 80 -10.33 13.82 -8.30
C ALA A 80 -11.69 13.71 -9.01
N GLU A 81 -11.75 14.07 -10.29
CA GLU A 81 -12.93 13.88 -11.12
C GLU A 81 -13.26 12.39 -11.30
N LEU A 82 -12.26 11.58 -11.65
CA LEU A 82 -12.40 10.13 -11.73
C LEU A 82 -12.89 9.53 -10.40
N ALA A 83 -12.28 9.91 -9.29
CA ALA A 83 -12.66 9.47 -7.96
C ALA A 83 -14.13 9.81 -7.67
N GLY A 84 -14.57 11.03 -7.99
CA GLY A 84 -15.95 11.47 -7.85
C GLY A 84 -16.94 10.59 -8.63
N HIS A 85 -16.61 10.24 -9.89
CA HIS A 85 -17.43 9.32 -10.69
C HIS A 85 -17.46 7.91 -10.11
N CYS A 86 -16.31 7.37 -9.68
CA CYS A 86 -16.20 6.07 -9.01
C CYS A 86 -17.05 5.99 -7.74
N THR A 87 -17.13 7.06 -6.95
CA THR A 87 -17.93 7.13 -5.72
C THR A 87 -19.39 7.54 -5.92
N SER A 88 -19.90 7.52 -7.16
CA SER A 88 -21.29 7.87 -7.43
C SER A 88 -22.26 7.00 -6.60
N ARG A 89 -23.29 7.66 -6.05
CA ARG A 89 -24.32 6.99 -5.21
C ARG A 89 -24.99 5.84 -5.96
N GLU A 90 -25.25 6.03 -7.24
CA GLU A 90 -25.88 5.06 -8.13
C GLU A 90 -24.82 4.19 -8.83
N PRO A 91 -24.82 2.85 -8.67
CA PRO A 91 -23.82 1.97 -9.30
C PRO A 91 -23.77 2.05 -10.83
N SER A 92 -24.89 2.36 -11.49
CA SER A 92 -24.91 2.53 -12.95
C SER A 92 -24.17 3.77 -13.44
N GLN A 93 -23.97 4.77 -12.58
CA GLN A 93 -23.22 6.01 -12.89
C GLN A 93 -21.71 5.87 -12.65
N ARG A 94 -21.28 4.78 -12.02
CA ARG A 94 -19.86 4.49 -11.81
C ARG A 94 -19.25 3.99 -13.12
N PRO A 95 -18.04 4.43 -13.50
CA PRO A 95 -17.37 3.93 -14.69
C PRO A 95 -17.00 2.45 -14.52
N ASP A 96 -16.68 1.79 -15.64
CA ASP A 96 -16.03 0.49 -15.59
C ASP A 96 -14.54 0.66 -15.26
N MET A 97 -13.92 -0.35 -14.64
CA MET A 97 -12.50 -0.27 -14.27
C MET A 97 -11.58 -0.05 -15.49
N GLY A 98 -11.95 -0.54 -16.68
CA GLY A 98 -11.20 -0.26 -17.90
C GLY A 98 -11.17 1.24 -18.27
N HIS A 99 -12.26 1.96 -18.00
CA HIS A 99 -12.30 3.41 -18.19
C HIS A 99 -11.41 4.12 -17.16
N ALA A 100 -11.45 3.70 -15.89
CA ALA A 100 -10.57 4.24 -14.86
C ALA A 100 -9.08 4.09 -15.23
N VAL A 101 -8.68 2.91 -15.72
CA VAL A 101 -7.32 2.67 -16.22
C VAL A 101 -6.98 3.59 -17.40
N THR A 102 -7.91 3.76 -18.35
CA THR A 102 -7.70 4.64 -19.52
C THR A 102 -7.42 6.09 -19.10
N VAL A 103 -8.09 6.58 -18.06
CA VAL A 103 -7.88 7.94 -17.53
C VAL A 103 -6.52 8.06 -16.84
N LEU A 104 -6.06 7.02 -16.13
CA LEU A 104 -4.85 7.07 -15.31
C LEU A 104 -3.55 6.77 -16.08
N VAL A 105 -3.61 5.95 -17.14
CA VAL A 105 -2.42 5.54 -17.92
C VAL A 105 -1.56 6.74 -18.39
N PRO A 106 -2.12 7.82 -18.96
CA PRO A 106 -1.32 8.96 -19.42
C PRO A 106 -0.55 9.69 -18.31
N MET A 107 -0.95 9.54 -17.05
CA MET A 107 -0.27 10.13 -15.89
C MET A 107 0.93 9.29 -15.47
N VAL A 108 0.79 7.97 -15.50
CA VAL A 108 1.86 7.03 -15.15
C VAL A 108 3.01 7.12 -16.15
N GLU A 109 2.70 7.31 -17.44
CA GLU A 109 3.73 7.50 -18.47
C GLU A 109 4.59 8.76 -18.27
N LYS A 110 4.02 9.79 -17.63
CA LYS A 110 4.74 11.03 -17.28
C LYS A 110 5.52 10.90 -15.98
N TRP A 111 5.09 10.01 -15.09
CA TRP A 111 5.73 9.81 -13.81
C TRP A 111 7.12 9.18 -14.00
N LYS A 112 8.11 9.79 -13.37
CA LYS A 112 9.45 9.22 -13.26
C LYS A 112 9.68 8.90 -11.79
N PRO A 113 10.09 7.66 -11.44
CA PRO A 113 10.53 7.38 -10.09
C PRO A 113 11.67 8.34 -9.76
N SER A 114 11.52 9.08 -8.66
CA SER A 114 12.64 9.80 -8.06
C SER A 114 13.67 8.74 -7.68
N ASN A 115 14.80 8.68 -8.37
CA ASN A 115 15.97 7.96 -7.87
C ASN A 115 16.43 8.72 -6.62
N ASN A 116 15.82 8.43 -5.47
CA ASN A 116 16.44 8.72 -4.20
C ASN A 116 17.61 7.73 -4.06
N GLU A 117 18.76 8.14 -4.59
CA GLU A 117 20.03 7.51 -4.30
C GLU A 117 20.33 7.65 -2.81
N ALA A 118 19.87 6.70 -2.00
CA ALA A 118 20.43 6.38 -0.70
C ALA A 118 19.81 5.09 -0.17
N GLU A 119 20.39 3.95 -0.53
CA GLU A 119 20.57 2.84 0.42
C GLU A 119 21.81 2.05 0.00
N ASP A 120 22.95 2.65 0.31
CA ASP A 120 24.24 1.99 0.49
C ASP A 120 24.11 1.03 1.70
N TYR A 121 23.42 -0.10 1.54
CA TYR A 121 23.39 -1.20 2.51
C TYR A 121 22.96 -2.53 1.88
N MET A 122 23.87 -3.15 1.15
CA MET A 122 24.36 -4.52 1.39
C MET A 122 25.41 -4.75 0.33
N GLY A 123 26.68 -4.80 0.72
CA GLY A 123 27.84 -4.96 -0.14
C GLY A 123 27.90 -6.34 -0.82
N ILE A 124 26.90 -6.65 -1.64
CA ILE A 124 26.83 -7.87 -2.43
C ILE A 124 26.86 -7.42 -3.89
N ASP A 125 28.03 -7.57 -4.50
CA ASP A 125 28.24 -7.39 -5.93
C ASP A 125 27.57 -8.53 -6.71
N LEU A 126 26.40 -8.24 -7.31
CA LEU A 126 25.64 -9.19 -8.14
C LEU A 126 26.29 -9.47 -9.50
N HIS A 127 27.37 -8.78 -9.86
CA HIS A 127 28.11 -9.05 -11.11
C HIS A 127 29.07 -10.23 -11.00
N LEU A 128 29.28 -10.79 -9.81
CA LEU A 128 30.14 -11.94 -9.61
C LEU A 128 29.42 -13.24 -10.01
N PRO A 129 30.03 -14.12 -10.83
CA PRO A 129 29.52 -15.46 -11.04
C PRO A 129 29.33 -16.18 -9.71
N LEU A 130 28.22 -16.90 -9.57
CA LEU A 130 27.80 -17.57 -8.33
C LEU A 130 28.92 -18.43 -7.71
N LEU A 131 29.74 -19.06 -8.55
CA LEU A 131 30.90 -19.86 -8.13
C LEU A 131 31.95 -19.06 -7.36
N GLN A 132 32.13 -17.80 -7.72
CA GLN A 132 33.12 -16.89 -7.15
C GLN A 132 32.64 -16.32 -5.81
N MET A 133 31.34 -16.07 -5.70
CA MET A 133 30.71 -15.77 -4.41
C MET A 133 30.89 -16.94 -3.44
N VAL A 134 30.53 -18.17 -3.83
CA VAL A 134 30.65 -19.36 -2.98
C VAL A 134 32.10 -19.55 -2.48
N LYS A 135 33.08 -19.29 -3.34
CA LYS A 135 34.50 -19.39 -2.97
C LYS A 135 34.90 -18.38 -1.88
N GLY A 136 34.45 -17.13 -1.98
CA GLY A 136 34.69 -16.10 -0.97
C GLY A 136 34.08 -16.45 0.39
N TRP A 137 32.91 -17.09 0.40
CA TRP A 137 32.26 -17.55 1.64
C TRP A 137 33.06 -18.67 2.30
N GLN A 138 33.54 -19.64 1.50
CA GLN A 138 34.42 -20.72 1.97
C GLN A 138 35.75 -20.21 2.52
N GLU A 139 36.32 -19.16 1.93
CA GLU A 139 37.56 -18.53 2.39
C GLU A 139 37.32 -17.70 3.68
N SER A 140 36.15 -17.07 3.82
CA SER A 140 35.79 -16.29 5.01
C SER A 140 35.55 -17.15 6.26
N GLU A 141 35.06 -18.39 6.11
CA GLU A 141 34.98 -19.36 7.22
C GLU A 141 36.34 -19.94 7.61
N ALA A 142 37.34 -19.90 6.72
CA ALA A 142 38.70 -20.34 6.99
C ALA A 142 39.57 -19.27 7.69
N SER A 143 39.11 -18.02 7.75
CA SER A 143 39.82 -16.88 8.38
C SER A 143 39.25 -16.51 9.77
N MET A 144 38.64 -17.46 10.49
CA MET A 144 38.20 -17.29 11.88
C MET A 144 39.17 -17.92 12.90
N THR A 145 40.49 -17.86 12.64
CA THR A 145 41.53 -18.28 13.61
C THR A 145 42.61 -17.23 13.88
N ASP A 146 42.35 -15.94 13.70
CA ASP A 146 43.20 -14.93 14.38
C ASP A 146 42.47 -13.63 14.74
N GLY A 147 42.28 -13.44 16.04
CA GLY A 147 42.35 -12.16 16.76
C GLY A 147 41.53 -10.96 16.30
N SER A 148 40.25 -10.89 16.70
CA SER A 148 39.66 -9.78 17.49
C SER A 148 38.15 -9.97 17.68
N ILE A 149 37.76 -10.52 18.83
CA ILE A 149 36.38 -10.61 19.29
C ILE A 149 35.93 -9.21 19.74
N MET A 150 35.08 -8.55 18.96
CA MET A 150 34.08 -7.63 19.50
C MET A 150 32.90 -8.50 19.91
N SER A 151 32.71 -8.64 21.23
CA SER A 151 31.65 -9.44 21.83
C SER A 151 30.28 -8.84 21.49
N LEU A 152 29.55 -9.47 20.59
CA LEU A 152 28.11 -9.39 20.54
C LEU A 152 27.63 -10.80 20.89
N SER A 153 27.28 -11.02 22.16
CA SER A 153 26.59 -12.23 22.58
C SER A 153 25.27 -12.31 21.83
N LEU A 154 25.24 -13.11 20.77
CA LEU A 154 24.01 -13.63 20.20
C LEU A 154 23.90 -15.08 20.69
N GLU A 155 23.48 -15.24 21.95
CA GLU A 155 23.09 -16.54 22.46
C GLU A 155 21.85 -17.03 21.68
N ASP A 156 22.01 -18.20 21.06
CA ASP A 156 21.00 -19.21 20.76
C ASP A 156 19.68 -18.75 20.11
N SER A 157 19.70 -18.57 18.78
CA SER A 157 18.51 -18.80 17.94
C SER A 157 18.24 -20.30 17.70
N LYS A 158 18.35 -21.12 18.73
CA LYS A 158 17.92 -22.53 18.74
C LYS A 158 16.61 -22.73 19.52
N GLY A 159 15.74 -21.72 19.56
CA GLY A 159 14.54 -21.73 20.40
C GLY A 159 13.25 -21.15 19.79
N SER A 160 13.14 -20.96 18.48
CA SER A 160 11.94 -20.33 17.89
C SER A 160 10.75 -21.27 17.67
N ILE A 161 10.86 -22.55 18.04
CA ILE A 161 9.73 -23.49 18.04
C ILE A 161 9.32 -23.76 19.49
N PRO A 162 8.14 -23.28 19.95
CA PRO A 162 7.64 -23.65 21.27
C PRO A 162 7.46 -25.16 21.35
N ALA A 163 7.81 -25.75 22.50
CA ALA A 163 7.63 -27.17 22.73
C ALA A 163 6.16 -27.55 22.54
N ARG A 164 5.94 -28.68 21.85
CA ARG A 164 4.62 -29.20 21.53
C ARG A 164 3.79 -29.39 22.81
N PRO A 165 2.57 -28.85 22.89
CA PRO A 165 1.73 -29.00 24.08
C PRO A 165 1.41 -30.47 24.34
N ALA A 166 1.37 -30.86 25.62
CA ALA A 166 0.94 -32.20 26.02
C ALA A 166 -0.49 -32.45 25.50
N GLY A 167 -0.66 -33.41 24.59
CA GLY A 167 -1.95 -33.74 23.96
C GLY A 167 -2.14 -33.25 22.52
N PHE A 168 -1.15 -32.60 21.91
CA PHE A 168 -1.20 -32.27 20.48
C PHE A 168 -1.00 -33.54 19.63
N ALA A 169 -1.71 -33.72 18.52
CA ALA A 169 -1.66 -34.94 17.70
C ALA A 169 -0.32 -35.13 16.95
N GLU A 170 0.15 -36.38 16.83
CA GLU A 170 1.40 -36.73 16.11
C GLU A 170 1.23 -36.66 14.58
N SER A 171 -0.02 -36.70 14.10
CA SER A 171 -0.36 -36.66 12.68
C SER A 171 -1.82 -36.28 12.52
N PHE A 172 -2.14 -35.48 11.50
CA PHE A 172 -3.51 -35.24 11.07
C PHE A 172 -3.78 -36.08 9.84
N THR A 173 -4.79 -36.95 9.91
CA THR A 173 -5.29 -37.67 8.74
C THR A 173 -6.63 -37.07 8.32
N SER A 174 -7.01 -37.24 7.05
CA SER A 174 -8.28 -36.72 6.52
C SER A 174 -9.54 -37.28 7.21
N ALA A 175 -9.40 -38.22 8.15
CA ALA A 175 -10.49 -38.83 8.91
C ALA A 175 -10.84 -38.09 10.22
N ASP A 176 -10.01 -37.17 10.70
CA ASP A 176 -10.20 -36.49 12.01
C ASP A 176 -11.13 -35.27 11.98
N GLY A 177 -11.68 -34.92 10.81
CA GLY A 177 -12.52 -33.73 10.61
C GLY A 177 -14.03 -33.99 10.56
N ARG A 178 -14.54 -34.94 11.35
CA ARG A 178 -15.96 -35.36 11.29
C ARG A 178 -16.74 -35.15 12.57
#